data_AF-A0A726LC40-F1
#
_entry.id   AF-A0A726LC40-F1
#
_cell.length_a   1.000
_cell.length_b   1.000
_cell.length_c   1.000
_cell.angle_alpha   90.00
_cell.angle_beta   90.00
_cell.angle_gamma   90.00
#
_symmetry.space_group_name_H-M   'P 1'
#
loop_
_entity.id
_entity.type
_entity.pdbx_description
1 polymer ?
#
loop_
_entity_poly.entity_id
_entity_poly.type
_entity_poly.pdbx_seq_one_letter_code
_entity_poly.pdbx_strand_id
1 'polypeptide(L)'
;MKATKTILAIFIANSLVISSSHAALQATPTQYGDNASAGTPTSSAFGSYANASGSDGTAIGSNSKSSGNQSTAVGHTSWATGQSSSAFGENSTASGDNSTATGSLSSASGELSTASGYFADAKGDRATATGANSNASGANSTAIGANASASAKGSVALGSGSVADRENTVSVGSAGSERQITNVAAGTADTDAVNVKQLNDKAAETLNSANSYTDTKITETKNELNANIDKSKQEAINTANNYTDSKITETKNELNVNIDKSKQEAINTANNYTDSKITETKNELNVNIDKSKQEAINTANNYTDSKITETKNELNVNIDKSKQEAINTSNNYTDSKITATKNELNVNIDKSKQEAINSSNNYTDNKFQQGISYTDKKYEQSIQYAQGAADKAEQNANNYTDNRFNQLSNQSNQRFEQ
;
A
#
# COMPACT_ATOMS: atom_id res chain seq x y z
N MET A 1 -64.29 -143.91 77.37
CA MET A 1 -64.78 -142.62 77.91
C MET A 1 -63.93 -141.52 77.29
N LYS A 2 -64.59 -140.55 76.62
CA LYS A 2 -64.24 -139.12 76.44
C LYS A 2 -62.77 -138.67 76.67
N ALA A 3 -62.18 -137.73 75.95
CA ALA A 3 -62.56 -136.90 74.82
C ALA A 3 -61.33 -136.03 74.45
N THR A 4 -61.07 -135.89 73.16
CA THR A 4 -60.93 -134.62 72.43
C THR A 4 -60.18 -133.45 73.10
N LYS A 5 -59.11 -132.98 72.46
CA LYS A 5 -59.04 -131.62 71.86
C LYS A 5 -57.81 -131.41 70.97
N THR A 6 -58.09 -131.47 69.67
CA THR A 6 -57.40 -130.81 68.54
C THR A 6 -57.69 -129.31 68.55
N ILE A 7 -56.68 -128.45 68.33
CA ILE A 7 -56.79 -127.13 67.65
C ILE A 7 -55.43 -126.92 66.93
N LEU A 8 -55.29 -127.24 65.64
CA LEU A 8 -55.70 -126.48 64.44
C LEU A 8 -54.64 -125.44 64.02
N ALA A 9 -53.62 -125.90 63.29
CA ALA A 9 -52.79 -125.04 62.45
C ALA A 9 -53.54 -124.79 61.14
N ILE A 10 -54.16 -123.62 61.02
CA ILE A 10 -54.75 -123.13 59.77
C ILE A 10 -53.58 -122.68 58.88
N PHE A 11 -53.17 -123.53 57.95
CA PHE A 11 -52.47 -123.10 56.74
C PHE A 11 -53.50 -123.17 55.61
N ILE A 12 -54.10 -122.04 55.26
CA ILE A 12 -54.89 -121.92 54.03
C ILE A 12 -53.86 -121.89 52.90
N ALA A 13 -53.48 -123.07 52.42
CA ALA A 13 -52.89 -123.23 51.11
C ALA A 13 -53.99 -122.93 50.08
N ASN A 14 -54.00 -121.71 49.58
CA ASN A 14 -54.78 -121.37 48.40
C ASN A 14 -54.26 -122.26 47.27
N SER A 15 -55.10 -123.22 46.86
CA SER A 15 -54.72 -124.34 46.01
C SER A 15 -54.55 -123.87 44.58
N LEU A 16 -53.32 -123.76 44.09
CA LEU A 16 -53.02 -123.68 42.67
C LEU A 16 -52.81 -125.10 42.15
N VAL A 17 -53.90 -125.79 41.82
CA VAL A 17 -53.87 -127.06 41.08
C VAL A 17 -53.92 -126.72 39.59
N ILE A 18 -52.86 -127.04 38.85
CA ILE A 18 -52.95 -127.15 37.38
C ILE A 18 -52.44 -128.54 37.00
N SER A 19 -53.37 -129.42 36.67
CA SER A 19 -53.10 -130.73 36.06
C SER A 19 -52.74 -130.55 34.58
N SER A 20 -51.62 -131.13 34.16
CA SER A 20 -51.11 -131.09 32.79
C SER A 20 -51.80 -132.14 31.90
N SER A 21 -52.58 -131.70 30.92
CA SER A 21 -52.93 -132.50 29.73
C SER A 21 -53.39 -131.61 28.58
N HIS A 22 -52.49 -131.37 27.60
CA HIS A 22 -52.74 -130.99 26.19
C HIS A 22 -54.06 -130.28 25.85
N ALA A 23 -54.28 -129.10 26.42
CA ALA A 23 -55.00 -128.00 25.76
C ALA A 23 -53.93 -127.03 25.26
N ALA A 24 -54.14 -126.36 24.13
CA ALA A 24 -53.27 -125.28 23.68
C ALA A 24 -52.89 -124.41 24.89
N LEU A 25 -51.60 -124.17 25.09
CA LEU A 25 -51.09 -123.27 26.14
C LEU A 25 -51.51 -121.84 25.77
N GLN A 26 -52.82 -121.58 25.82
CA GLN A 26 -53.35 -120.23 25.82
C GLN A 26 -52.84 -119.65 27.12
N ALA A 27 -51.93 -118.67 27.01
CA ALA A 27 -51.51 -117.91 28.17
C ALA A 27 -52.78 -117.46 28.89
N THR A 28 -52.96 -117.89 30.14
CA THR A 28 -54.07 -117.39 30.93
C THR A 28 -53.66 -116.04 31.50
N PRO A 29 -54.52 -115.01 31.45
CA PRO A 29 -54.23 -113.73 32.08
C PRO A 29 -53.75 -113.93 33.53
N THR A 30 -52.67 -113.25 33.93
CA THR A 30 -52.19 -113.29 35.31
C THR A 30 -52.93 -112.26 36.13
N GLN A 31 -53.77 -112.71 37.07
CA GLN A 31 -54.59 -111.83 37.90
C GLN A 31 -54.56 -112.22 39.38
N TYR A 32 -54.48 -111.22 40.27
CA TYR A 32 -54.46 -111.41 41.72
C TYR A 32 -55.12 -110.23 42.45
N GLY A 33 -56.17 -110.51 43.23
CA GLY A 33 -56.94 -109.50 43.97
C GLY A 33 -58.44 -109.65 43.75
N ASP A 34 -59.26 -109.15 44.69
CA ASP A 34 -60.72 -109.19 44.57
C ASP A 34 -61.19 -108.37 43.36
N ASN A 35 -62.00 -108.97 42.47
CA ASN A 35 -62.43 -108.39 41.20
C ASN A 35 -61.29 -107.88 40.28
N ALA A 36 -60.07 -108.40 40.41
CA ALA A 36 -59.01 -108.17 39.43
C ALA A 36 -59.39 -108.81 38.08
N SER A 37 -59.18 -108.09 36.98
CA SER A 37 -59.52 -108.53 35.62
C SER A 37 -58.37 -108.26 34.68
N ALA A 38 -57.84 -109.31 34.05
CA ALA A 38 -56.93 -109.19 32.92
C ALA A 38 -57.63 -109.71 31.65
N GLY A 39 -57.90 -108.80 30.71
CA GLY A 39 -58.78 -109.01 29.56
C GLY A 39 -58.17 -109.80 28.40
N THR A 40 -56.85 -110.04 28.40
CA THR A 40 -56.17 -110.81 27.34
C THR A 40 -55.17 -111.82 27.93
N PRO A 41 -54.83 -112.90 27.22
CA PRO A 41 -53.80 -113.86 27.60
C PRO A 41 -52.46 -113.28 28.09
N THR A 42 -52.09 -112.12 27.53
CA THR A 42 -50.81 -111.43 27.77
C THR A 42 -50.89 -110.33 28.82
N SER A 43 -52.09 -110.01 29.33
CA SER A 43 -52.26 -108.93 30.30
C SER A 43 -52.14 -109.40 31.75
N SER A 44 -51.76 -108.47 32.62
CA SER A 44 -51.44 -108.71 34.02
C SER A 44 -52.18 -107.73 34.93
N ALA A 45 -52.95 -108.21 35.90
CA ALA A 45 -53.72 -107.36 36.83
C ALA A 45 -53.48 -107.75 38.31
N PHE A 46 -52.88 -106.88 39.11
CA PHE A 46 -52.55 -107.13 40.51
C PHE A 46 -53.14 -106.04 41.42
N GLY A 47 -54.16 -106.37 42.21
CA GLY A 47 -54.84 -105.47 43.14
C GLY A 47 -56.36 -105.59 43.09
N SER A 48 -57.05 -105.16 44.15
CA SER A 48 -58.52 -105.18 44.17
C SER A 48 -59.08 -104.22 43.10
N TYR A 49 -59.97 -104.71 42.23
CA TYR A 49 -60.50 -103.98 41.07
C TYR A 49 -59.44 -103.50 40.07
N ALA A 50 -58.22 -104.06 40.07
CA ALA A 50 -57.24 -103.80 39.02
C ALA A 50 -57.74 -104.35 37.67
N ASN A 51 -57.69 -103.55 36.61
CA ASN A 51 -58.23 -103.89 35.30
C ASN A 51 -57.21 -103.69 34.18
N ALA A 52 -56.63 -104.77 33.67
CA ALA A 52 -55.73 -104.78 32.52
C ALA A 52 -56.45 -105.32 31.27
N SER A 53 -57.28 -104.48 30.63
CA SER A 53 -58.10 -104.87 29.47
C SER A 53 -57.40 -104.74 28.12
N GLY A 54 -56.28 -104.01 28.03
CA GLY A 54 -55.48 -103.91 26.80
C GLY A 54 -54.64 -105.17 26.53
N SER A 55 -54.32 -105.45 25.26
CA SER A 55 -53.32 -106.48 24.90
C SER A 55 -51.98 -106.13 25.54
N ASP A 56 -51.24 -107.09 26.07
CA ASP A 56 -49.95 -106.87 26.77
C ASP A 56 -50.01 -105.79 27.88
N GLY A 57 -51.21 -105.49 28.40
CA GLY A 57 -51.41 -104.46 29.41
C GLY A 57 -51.02 -104.93 30.82
N THR A 58 -50.49 -104.03 31.64
CA THR A 58 -50.15 -104.31 33.05
C THR A 58 -50.84 -103.31 33.97
N ALA A 59 -51.66 -103.76 34.91
CA ALA A 59 -52.31 -102.95 35.94
C ALA A 59 -51.88 -103.44 37.33
N ILE A 60 -51.25 -102.60 38.15
CA ILE A 60 -50.78 -102.92 39.50
C ILE A 60 -51.26 -101.85 40.47
N GLY A 61 -52.05 -102.22 41.48
CA GLY A 61 -52.66 -101.33 42.47
C GLY A 61 -54.18 -101.42 42.45
N SER A 62 -54.83 -101.10 43.58
CA SER A 62 -56.29 -101.12 43.66
C SER A 62 -56.90 -100.08 42.70
N ASN A 63 -57.95 -100.46 41.97
CA ASN A 63 -58.60 -99.63 40.94
C ASN A 63 -57.66 -99.14 39.81
N SER A 64 -56.47 -99.71 39.66
CA SER A 64 -55.58 -99.42 38.53
C SER A 64 -56.21 -99.90 37.22
N LYS A 65 -55.99 -99.18 36.12
CA LYS A 65 -56.59 -99.47 34.81
C LYS A 65 -55.56 -99.33 33.70
N SER A 66 -55.22 -100.45 33.06
CA SER A 66 -54.44 -100.50 31.82
C SER A 66 -55.38 -100.95 30.70
N SER A 67 -55.93 -100.00 29.93
CA SER A 67 -56.89 -100.31 28.86
C SER A 67 -56.37 -100.06 27.44
N GLY A 68 -55.25 -99.35 27.30
CA GLY A 68 -54.54 -99.26 26.03
C GLY A 68 -53.70 -100.51 25.77
N ASN A 69 -53.49 -100.87 24.50
CA ASN A 69 -52.58 -101.96 24.16
C ASN A 69 -51.15 -101.61 24.59
N GLN A 70 -50.42 -102.57 25.16
CA GLN A 70 -49.07 -102.41 25.69
C GLN A 70 -48.96 -101.33 26.78
N SER A 71 -50.08 -100.97 27.43
CA SER A 71 -50.06 -99.92 28.45
C SER A 71 -49.67 -100.47 29.83
N THR A 72 -49.13 -99.62 30.69
CA THR A 72 -48.74 -100.00 32.06
C THR A 72 -49.28 -98.98 33.06
N ALA A 73 -50.09 -99.42 34.01
CA ALA A 73 -50.63 -98.60 35.09
C ALA A 73 -50.17 -99.17 36.45
N VAL A 74 -49.43 -98.39 37.22
CA VAL A 74 -48.91 -98.79 38.54
C VAL A 74 -49.24 -97.71 39.58
N GLY A 75 -50.10 -98.03 40.54
CA GLY A 75 -50.57 -97.13 41.60
C GLY A 75 -52.07 -97.27 41.85
N HIS A 76 -52.53 -96.90 43.05
CA HIS A 76 -53.97 -96.82 43.36
C HIS A 76 -54.65 -95.85 42.38
N THR A 77 -55.68 -96.31 41.67
CA THR A 77 -56.43 -95.51 40.68
C THR A 77 -55.52 -94.92 39.57
N SER A 78 -54.40 -95.57 39.25
CA SER A 78 -53.57 -95.20 38.09
C SER A 78 -54.22 -95.67 36.78
N TRP A 79 -54.30 -94.82 35.76
CA TRP A 79 -54.96 -95.10 34.49
C TRP A 79 -54.03 -94.89 33.30
N ALA A 80 -53.68 -95.98 32.61
CA ALA A 80 -52.95 -95.97 31.34
C ALA A 80 -53.89 -96.42 30.21
N THR A 81 -54.57 -95.45 29.59
CA THR A 81 -55.65 -95.72 28.62
C THR A 81 -55.24 -95.54 27.16
N GLY A 82 -54.16 -94.81 26.88
CA GLY A 82 -53.60 -94.69 25.53
C GLY A 82 -52.80 -95.94 25.14
N GLN A 83 -52.65 -96.20 23.84
CA GLN A 83 -51.77 -97.24 23.33
C GLN A 83 -50.33 -96.98 23.78
N SER A 84 -49.63 -98.01 24.25
CA SER A 84 -48.25 -97.96 24.74
C SER A 84 -48.02 -96.87 25.80
N SER A 85 -49.08 -96.47 26.52
CA SER A 85 -49.01 -95.45 27.56
C SER A 85 -48.54 -96.03 28.90
N SER A 86 -47.96 -95.18 29.75
CA SER A 86 -47.44 -95.60 31.06
C SER A 86 -47.83 -94.61 32.15
N ALA A 87 -48.59 -95.07 33.16
CA ALA A 87 -49.02 -94.28 34.31
C ALA A 87 -48.43 -94.86 35.60
N PHE A 88 -47.57 -94.12 36.28
CA PHE A 88 -46.91 -94.50 37.54
C PHE A 88 -47.24 -93.49 38.64
N GLY A 89 -48.00 -93.89 39.65
CA GLY A 89 -48.38 -93.04 40.78
C GLY A 89 -49.88 -93.11 41.10
N GLU A 90 -50.22 -92.75 42.32
CA GLU A 90 -51.61 -92.70 42.77
C GLU A 90 -52.40 -91.64 41.99
N ASN A 91 -53.56 -92.01 41.41
CA ASN A 91 -54.34 -91.18 40.49
C ASN A 91 -53.57 -90.65 39.26
N SER A 92 -52.44 -91.25 38.88
CA SER A 92 -51.75 -90.89 37.64
C SER A 92 -52.58 -91.28 36.41
N THR A 93 -52.61 -90.45 35.36
CA THR A 93 -53.37 -90.71 34.13
C THR A 93 -52.49 -90.50 32.91
N ALA A 94 -52.25 -91.55 32.14
CA ALA A 94 -51.62 -91.50 30.82
C ALA A 94 -52.67 -91.90 29.77
N SER A 95 -53.35 -90.91 29.20
CA SER A 95 -54.47 -91.14 28.27
C SER A 95 -54.14 -90.90 26.81
N GLY A 96 -53.07 -90.16 26.51
CA GLY A 96 -52.56 -90.04 25.15
C GLY A 96 -51.82 -91.30 24.70
N ASP A 97 -51.85 -91.58 23.41
CA ASP A 97 -51.04 -92.67 22.85
C ASP A 97 -49.56 -92.35 23.03
N ASN A 98 -48.77 -93.37 23.38
CA ASN A 98 -47.36 -93.29 23.73
C ASN A 98 -47.05 -92.28 24.86
N SER A 99 -48.03 -91.91 25.69
CA SER A 99 -47.82 -90.94 26.76
C SER A 99 -47.26 -91.57 28.03
N THR A 100 -46.55 -90.78 28.84
CA THR A 100 -46.01 -91.21 30.14
C THR A 100 -46.40 -90.22 31.23
N ALA A 101 -47.10 -90.69 32.26
CA ALA A 101 -47.45 -89.94 33.46
C ALA A 101 -46.75 -90.57 34.68
N THR A 102 -45.86 -89.84 35.35
CA THR A 102 -45.15 -90.31 36.55
C THR A 102 -45.28 -89.29 37.68
N GLY A 103 -45.89 -89.70 38.79
CA GLY A 103 -46.20 -88.85 39.94
C GLY A 103 -47.65 -88.99 40.36
N SER A 104 -47.95 -88.75 41.65
CA SER A 104 -49.35 -88.73 42.08
C SER A 104 -50.08 -87.57 41.39
N LEU A 105 -51.29 -87.84 40.88
CA LEU A 105 -52.13 -86.91 40.13
C LEU A 105 -51.50 -86.37 38.82
N SER A 106 -50.40 -86.95 38.32
CA SER A 106 -49.82 -86.53 37.04
C SER A 106 -50.75 -86.93 35.88
N SER A 107 -50.89 -86.09 34.87
CA SER A 107 -51.76 -86.28 33.71
C SER A 107 -51.00 -86.05 32.40
N ALA A 108 -50.85 -87.08 31.57
CA ALA A 108 -50.26 -87.02 30.24
C ALA A 108 -51.33 -87.38 29.19
N SER A 109 -52.04 -86.37 28.70
CA SER A 109 -53.23 -86.52 27.86
C SER A 109 -53.01 -86.25 26.37
N GLY A 110 -51.94 -85.55 26.00
CA GLY A 110 -51.52 -85.41 24.60
C GLY A 110 -50.85 -86.67 24.05
N GLU A 111 -50.93 -86.89 22.73
CA GLU A 111 -50.16 -87.96 22.06
C GLU A 111 -48.66 -87.71 22.29
N LEU A 112 -47.87 -88.75 22.58
CA LEU A 112 -46.43 -88.67 22.85
C LEU A 112 -46.06 -87.70 24.00
N SER A 113 -47.00 -87.38 24.89
CA SER A 113 -46.77 -86.44 26.00
C SER A 113 -46.09 -87.09 27.20
N THR A 114 -45.35 -86.29 27.97
CA THR A 114 -44.73 -86.74 29.22
C THR A 114 -45.08 -85.78 30.36
N ALA A 115 -45.71 -86.28 31.42
CA ALA A 115 -45.97 -85.55 32.64
C ALA A 115 -45.22 -86.22 33.80
N SER A 116 -44.27 -85.52 34.43
CA SER A 116 -43.43 -86.05 35.50
C SER A 116 -43.41 -85.10 36.70
N GLY A 117 -44.09 -85.47 37.78
CA GLY A 117 -44.20 -84.69 39.01
C GLY A 117 -45.59 -84.77 39.61
N TYR A 118 -45.71 -84.42 40.90
CA TYR A 118 -47.00 -84.29 41.56
C TYR A 118 -47.87 -83.27 40.82
N PHE A 119 -49.04 -83.68 40.33
CA PHE A 119 -49.95 -82.79 39.60
C PHE A 119 -49.36 -82.18 38.30
N ALA A 120 -48.32 -82.80 37.72
CA ALA A 120 -47.81 -82.37 36.42
C ALA A 120 -48.84 -82.68 35.32
N ASP A 121 -49.07 -81.76 34.39
CA ASP A 121 -50.13 -81.86 33.38
C ASP A 121 -49.59 -81.54 31.97
N ALA A 122 -49.42 -82.56 31.15
CA ALA A 122 -49.00 -82.45 29.75
C ALA A 122 -50.21 -82.72 28.84
N LYS A 123 -50.88 -81.63 28.42
CA LYS A 123 -52.10 -81.70 27.60
C LYS A 123 -51.85 -81.64 26.09
N GLY A 124 -50.80 -80.93 25.68
CA GLY A 124 -50.49 -80.79 24.26
C GLY A 124 -49.87 -82.06 23.68
N ASP A 125 -50.10 -82.32 22.40
CA ASP A 125 -49.37 -83.38 21.70
C ASP A 125 -47.87 -83.08 21.72
N ARG A 126 -47.06 -84.10 22.00
CA ARG A 126 -45.61 -84.03 22.20
C ARG A 126 -45.20 -83.04 23.30
N ALA A 127 -46.09 -82.72 24.24
CA ALA A 127 -45.79 -81.82 25.34
C ALA A 127 -45.03 -82.52 26.47
N THR A 128 -44.11 -81.80 27.12
CA THR A 128 -43.37 -82.29 28.29
C THR A 128 -43.62 -81.37 29.48
N ALA A 129 -44.18 -81.89 30.56
CA ALA A 129 -44.38 -81.18 31.83
C ALA A 129 -43.58 -81.89 32.92
N THR A 130 -42.51 -81.26 33.43
CA THR A 130 -41.67 -81.83 34.49
C THR A 130 -41.59 -80.87 35.68
N GLY A 131 -42.05 -81.31 36.85
CA GLY A 131 -42.12 -80.53 38.08
C GLY A 131 -43.50 -80.56 38.71
N ALA A 132 -43.58 -80.26 40.02
CA ALA A 132 -44.87 -80.23 40.70
C ALA A 132 -45.77 -79.13 40.12
N ASN A 133 -47.01 -79.45 39.74
CA ASN A 133 -47.95 -78.53 39.08
C ASN A 133 -47.42 -77.88 37.78
N SER A 134 -46.43 -78.47 37.10
CA SER A 134 -46.01 -77.98 35.78
C SER A 134 -47.14 -78.25 34.77
N ASN A 135 -47.45 -77.30 33.89
CA ASN A 135 -48.50 -77.42 32.88
C ASN A 135 -47.95 -77.12 31.48
N ALA A 136 -47.92 -78.14 30.61
CA ALA A 136 -47.52 -78.01 29.20
C ALA A 136 -48.76 -78.26 28.32
N SER A 137 -49.49 -77.18 28.01
CA SER A 137 -50.77 -77.27 27.28
C SER A 137 -50.67 -76.93 25.80
N GLY A 138 -49.58 -76.31 25.35
CA GLY A 138 -49.32 -76.10 23.93
C GLY A 138 -48.81 -77.38 23.23
N ALA A 139 -49.12 -77.57 21.95
CA ALA A 139 -48.50 -78.66 21.18
C ALA A 139 -46.99 -78.42 21.04
N ASN A 140 -46.18 -79.48 21.21
CA ASN A 140 -44.72 -79.43 21.25
C ASN A 140 -44.16 -78.49 22.34
N SER A 141 -44.94 -78.20 23.39
CA SER A 141 -44.51 -77.32 24.48
C SER A 141 -43.70 -78.07 25.53
N THR A 142 -42.84 -77.35 26.26
CA THR A 142 -42.04 -77.92 27.36
C THR A 142 -42.11 -77.02 28.59
N ALA A 143 -42.62 -77.52 29.70
CA ALA A 143 -42.64 -76.85 30.99
C ALA A 143 -41.72 -77.61 31.97
N ILE A 144 -40.62 -76.98 32.38
CA ILE A 144 -39.64 -77.57 33.31
C ILE A 144 -39.54 -76.67 34.55
N GLY A 145 -39.99 -77.19 35.69
CA GLY A 145 -39.99 -76.49 36.97
C GLY A 145 -41.37 -76.54 37.65
N ALA A 146 -41.38 -76.42 38.97
CA ALA A 146 -42.64 -76.38 39.71
C ALA A 146 -43.48 -75.17 39.29
N ASN A 147 -44.76 -75.36 38.99
CA ASN A 147 -45.68 -74.33 38.48
C ASN A 147 -45.22 -73.67 37.17
N ALA A 148 -44.29 -74.26 36.41
CA ALA A 148 -43.96 -73.76 35.08
C ALA A 148 -45.15 -73.99 34.14
N SER A 149 -45.48 -73.01 33.29
CA SER A 149 -46.62 -73.08 32.37
C SER A 149 -46.19 -72.73 30.95
N ALA A 150 -46.22 -73.73 30.06
CA ALA A 150 -45.97 -73.57 28.63
C ALA A 150 -47.28 -73.76 27.85
N SER A 151 -47.98 -72.65 27.60
CA SER A 151 -49.32 -72.66 27.02
C SER A 151 -49.35 -72.48 25.50
N ALA A 152 -48.30 -71.90 24.92
CA ALA A 152 -48.19 -71.68 23.49
C ALA A 152 -47.51 -72.84 22.73
N LYS A 153 -47.79 -72.96 21.43
CA LYS A 153 -47.21 -74.00 20.58
C LYS A 153 -45.70 -73.82 20.45
N GLY A 154 -44.95 -74.92 20.60
CA GLY A 154 -43.49 -74.93 20.47
C GLY A 154 -42.76 -74.06 21.51
N SER A 155 -43.42 -73.69 22.61
CA SER A 155 -42.82 -72.84 23.64
C SER A 155 -42.16 -73.65 24.76
N VAL A 156 -41.18 -73.05 25.43
CA VAL A 156 -40.47 -73.63 26.57
C VAL A 156 -40.59 -72.70 27.76
N ALA A 157 -41.21 -73.14 28.85
CA ALA A 157 -41.16 -72.49 30.14
C ALA A 157 -40.08 -73.16 31.00
N LEU A 158 -38.97 -72.45 31.22
CA LEU A 158 -37.80 -72.97 31.94
C LEU A 158 -37.66 -72.30 33.31
N GLY A 159 -37.77 -73.09 34.36
CA GLY A 159 -37.67 -72.66 35.76
C GLY A 159 -39.03 -72.61 36.48
N SER A 160 -38.98 -72.64 37.81
CA SER A 160 -40.17 -72.60 38.67
C SER A 160 -41.00 -71.33 38.43
N GLY A 161 -42.29 -71.47 38.19
CA GLY A 161 -43.20 -70.35 37.95
C GLY A 161 -42.98 -69.59 36.64
N SER A 162 -42.16 -70.12 35.73
CA SER A 162 -41.97 -69.50 34.40
C SER A 162 -43.22 -69.67 33.54
N VAL A 163 -43.52 -68.68 32.71
CA VAL A 163 -44.70 -68.66 31.83
C VAL A 163 -44.26 -68.41 30.39
N ALA A 164 -44.57 -69.34 29.49
CA ALA A 164 -44.28 -69.26 28.06
C ALA A 164 -45.58 -69.27 27.23
N ASP A 165 -46.13 -68.08 27.02
CA ASP A 165 -47.43 -67.81 26.38
C ASP A 165 -47.31 -67.30 24.93
N ARG A 166 -46.10 -67.29 24.37
CA ARG A 166 -45.81 -66.95 22.97
C ARG A 166 -45.25 -68.15 22.22
N GLU A 167 -45.74 -68.37 20.99
CA GLU A 167 -45.29 -69.49 20.16
C GLU A 167 -43.80 -69.41 19.83
N ASN A 168 -43.12 -70.56 19.77
CA ASN A 168 -41.70 -70.67 19.40
C ASN A 168 -40.77 -69.79 20.26
N THR A 169 -41.01 -69.72 21.57
CA THR A 169 -40.18 -68.95 22.51
C THR A 169 -39.65 -69.81 23.65
N VAL A 170 -38.53 -69.38 24.25
CA VAL A 170 -38.08 -69.87 25.56
C VAL A 170 -38.28 -68.75 26.57
N SER A 171 -39.13 -68.98 27.57
CA SER A 171 -39.31 -68.09 28.71
C SER A 171 -38.55 -68.63 29.91
N VAL A 172 -37.68 -67.80 30.47
CA VAL A 172 -36.90 -68.11 31.68
C VAL A 172 -37.51 -67.51 32.95
N GLY A 173 -38.72 -66.96 32.88
CA GLY A 173 -39.39 -66.28 33.98
C GLY A 173 -40.86 -65.99 33.66
N SER A 174 -41.39 -64.96 34.28
CA SER A 174 -42.73 -64.44 34.01
C SER A 174 -42.72 -62.92 34.19
N ALA A 175 -43.79 -62.23 33.79
CA ALA A 175 -43.87 -60.77 33.90
C ALA A 175 -43.67 -60.32 35.35
N GLY A 176 -42.66 -59.49 35.60
CA GLY A 176 -42.27 -59.02 36.93
C GLY A 176 -41.47 -60.02 37.75
N SER A 177 -41.06 -61.15 37.16
CA SER A 177 -40.22 -62.19 37.77
C SER A 177 -39.20 -62.70 36.75
N GLU A 178 -38.53 -61.75 36.09
CA GLU A 178 -37.48 -62.00 35.13
C GLU A 178 -36.24 -62.62 35.79
N ARG A 179 -35.49 -63.41 35.03
CA ARG A 179 -34.23 -64.00 35.47
C ARG A 179 -33.08 -63.53 34.60
N GLN A 180 -31.90 -63.40 35.21
CA GLN A 180 -30.67 -63.23 34.46
C GLN A 180 -30.21 -64.57 33.87
N ILE A 181 -29.69 -64.53 32.66
CA ILE A 181 -28.99 -65.65 32.02
C ILE A 181 -27.50 -65.36 32.15
N THR A 182 -26.78 -66.14 32.97
CA THR A 182 -25.37 -65.92 33.31
C THR A 182 -24.46 -66.95 32.64
N ASN A 183 -23.15 -66.66 32.59
CA ASN A 183 -22.15 -67.50 31.92
C ASN A 183 -22.36 -67.64 30.39
N VAL A 184 -22.85 -66.57 29.77
CA VAL A 184 -23.06 -66.49 28.31
C VAL A 184 -21.74 -66.07 27.64
N ALA A 185 -21.13 -66.99 26.89
CA ALA A 185 -19.98 -66.69 26.03
C ALA A 185 -20.34 -65.66 24.94
N ALA A 186 -19.34 -65.03 24.33
CA ALA A 186 -19.60 -64.07 23.26
C ALA A 186 -20.23 -64.78 22.05
N GLY A 187 -21.34 -64.23 21.55
CA GLY A 187 -21.97 -64.69 20.32
C GLY A 187 -21.09 -64.42 19.09
N THR A 188 -21.15 -65.31 18.12
CA THR A 188 -20.34 -65.30 16.90
C THR A 188 -21.17 -65.31 15.61
N ALA A 189 -22.38 -65.86 15.65
CA ALA A 189 -23.34 -65.83 14.55
C ALA A 189 -24.47 -64.81 14.81
N ASP A 190 -25.18 -64.42 13.76
CA ASP A 190 -26.25 -63.40 13.82
C ASP A 190 -27.41 -63.75 14.76
N THR A 191 -27.59 -65.05 15.06
CA THR A 191 -28.65 -65.55 15.94
C THR A 191 -28.16 -65.95 17.33
N ASP A 192 -26.90 -65.66 17.65
CA ASP A 192 -26.34 -65.90 18.98
C ASP A 192 -26.79 -64.81 19.97
N ALA A 193 -26.92 -65.20 21.24
CA ALA A 193 -27.14 -64.24 22.32
C ALA A 193 -25.92 -63.33 22.49
N VAL A 194 -26.15 -62.02 22.65
CA VAL A 194 -25.11 -61.03 22.95
C VAL A 194 -24.91 -60.96 24.46
N ASN A 195 -23.67 -61.11 24.93
CA ASN A 195 -23.35 -60.89 26.34
C ASN A 195 -23.05 -59.41 26.64
N VAL A 196 -23.03 -59.04 27.92
CA VAL A 196 -22.83 -57.64 28.36
C VAL A 196 -21.49 -57.07 27.88
N LYS A 197 -20.44 -57.91 27.77
CA LYS A 197 -19.13 -57.45 27.30
C LYS A 197 -19.19 -57.01 25.84
N GLN A 198 -19.78 -57.81 24.96
CA GLN A 198 -19.93 -57.47 23.53
C GLN A 198 -20.71 -56.16 23.34
N LEU A 199 -21.78 -55.97 24.12
CA LEU A 199 -22.56 -54.73 24.08
C LEU A 199 -21.71 -53.52 24.50
N ASN A 200 -20.99 -53.63 25.62
CA ASN A 200 -20.16 -52.53 26.13
C ASN A 200 -18.98 -52.22 25.21
N ASP A 201 -18.32 -53.24 24.64
CA ASP A 201 -17.26 -53.07 23.67
C ASP A 201 -17.77 -52.33 22.43
N LYS A 202 -18.95 -52.72 21.91
CA LYS A 202 -19.52 -52.07 20.72
C LYS A 202 -19.99 -50.64 21.01
N ALA A 203 -20.53 -50.39 22.20
CA ALA A 203 -20.88 -49.04 22.64
C ALA A 203 -19.64 -48.14 22.74
N ALA A 204 -18.53 -48.66 23.29
CA ALA A 204 -17.27 -47.94 23.37
C ALA A 204 -16.66 -47.66 21.98
N GLU A 205 -16.67 -48.63 21.07
CA GLU A 205 -16.24 -48.46 19.68
C GLU A 205 -17.04 -47.35 18.97
N THR A 206 -18.36 -47.35 19.17
CA THR A 206 -19.27 -46.35 18.58
C THR A 206 -18.99 -44.96 19.14
N LEU A 207 -18.82 -44.83 20.46
CA LEU A 207 -18.48 -43.56 21.12
C LEU A 207 -17.14 -43.00 20.64
N ASN A 208 -16.12 -43.85 20.54
CA ASN A 208 -14.80 -43.46 20.04
C ASN A 208 -14.86 -42.99 18.59
N SER A 209 -15.65 -43.66 17.75
CA SER A 209 -15.86 -43.27 16.35
C SER A 209 -16.54 -41.89 16.25
N ALA A 210 -17.56 -41.63 17.07
CA ALA A 210 -18.26 -40.35 17.10
C ALA A 210 -17.36 -39.20 17.59
N ASN A 211 -16.54 -39.45 18.63
CA ASN A 211 -15.57 -38.48 19.12
C ASN A 211 -14.52 -38.16 18.05
N SER A 212 -13.93 -39.19 17.42
CA SER A 212 -12.94 -39.02 16.37
C SER A 212 -13.48 -38.22 15.17
N TYR A 213 -14.74 -38.48 14.79
CA TYR A 213 -15.42 -37.71 13.74
C TYR A 213 -15.57 -36.23 14.14
N THR A 214 -16.01 -35.97 15.37
CA THR A 214 -16.20 -34.62 15.90
C THR A 214 -14.88 -33.85 15.98
N ASP A 215 -13.82 -34.47 16.51
CA ASP A 215 -12.48 -33.87 16.62
C ASP A 215 -11.90 -33.51 15.25
N THR A 216 -12.14 -34.37 14.25
CA THR A 216 -11.74 -34.12 12.86
C THR A 216 -12.46 -32.88 12.32
N LYS A 217 -13.79 -32.80 12.47
CA LYS A 217 -14.57 -31.65 12.00
C LYS A 217 -14.18 -30.35 12.70
N ILE A 218 -13.94 -30.38 14.01
CA ILE A 218 -13.45 -29.21 14.76
C ILE A 218 -12.09 -28.76 14.23
N THR A 219 -11.19 -29.69 13.95
CA THR A 219 -9.86 -29.39 13.42
C THR A 219 -9.94 -28.77 12.02
N GLU A 220 -10.75 -29.34 11.13
CA GLU A 220 -11.02 -28.80 9.79
C GLU A 220 -11.55 -27.36 9.87
N THR A 221 -12.62 -27.14 10.65
CA THR A 221 -13.20 -25.80 10.82
C THR A 221 -12.22 -24.81 11.43
N LYS A 222 -11.39 -25.22 12.40
CA LYS A 222 -10.36 -24.36 12.99
C LYS A 222 -9.32 -23.94 11.95
N ASN A 223 -8.90 -24.88 11.09
CA ASN A 223 -7.93 -24.59 10.04
C ASN A 223 -8.50 -23.64 8.98
N GLU A 224 -9.74 -23.87 8.54
CA GLU A 224 -10.45 -22.97 7.63
C GLU A 224 -10.62 -21.57 8.22
N LEU A 225 -11.02 -21.47 9.49
CA LEU A 225 -11.16 -20.20 10.19
C LEU A 225 -9.82 -19.45 10.27
N ASN A 226 -8.73 -20.14 10.63
CA ASN A 226 -7.40 -19.53 10.67
C ASN A 226 -6.98 -19.02 9.29
N ALA A 227 -7.18 -19.80 8.23
CA ALA A 227 -6.89 -19.38 6.87
C ALA A 227 -7.71 -18.13 6.46
N ASN A 228 -8.98 -18.06 6.83
CA ASN A 228 -9.83 -16.90 6.57
C ASN A 228 -9.40 -15.66 7.36
N ILE A 229 -8.98 -15.83 8.63
CA ILE A 229 -8.44 -14.76 9.46
C ILE A 229 -7.14 -14.22 8.83
N ASP A 230 -6.22 -15.10 8.43
CA ASP A 230 -4.95 -14.71 7.82
C ASP A 230 -5.17 -13.95 6.51
N LYS A 231 -6.08 -14.45 5.67
CA LYS A 231 -6.48 -13.78 4.43
C LYS A 231 -7.08 -12.39 4.70
N SER A 232 -8.03 -12.30 5.62
CA SER A 232 -8.68 -11.02 5.98
C SER A 232 -7.68 -10.02 6.55
N LYS A 233 -6.74 -10.49 7.37
CA LYS A 233 -5.66 -9.67 7.93
C LYS A 233 -4.76 -9.14 6.82
N GLN A 234 -4.39 -9.98 5.86
CA GLN A 234 -3.56 -9.56 4.73
C GLN A 234 -4.28 -8.55 3.84
N GLU A 235 -5.57 -8.75 3.55
CA GLU A 235 -6.41 -7.82 2.79
C GLU A 235 -6.53 -6.45 3.50
N ALA A 236 -6.72 -6.45 4.81
CA ALA A 236 -6.77 -5.23 5.61
C ALA A 236 -5.43 -4.47 5.61
N ILE A 237 -4.31 -5.19 5.77
CA ILE A 237 -2.96 -4.61 5.68
C ILE A 237 -2.71 -4.00 4.30
N ASN A 238 -3.03 -4.74 3.23
CA ASN A 238 -2.85 -4.25 1.86
C ASN A 238 -3.69 -3.00 1.60
N THR A 239 -4.94 -2.99 2.07
CA THR A 239 -5.84 -1.82 1.94
C THR A 239 -5.28 -0.61 2.68
N ALA A 240 -4.81 -0.79 3.92
CA ALA A 240 -4.23 0.28 4.73
C ALA A 240 -2.92 0.83 4.12
N ASN A 241 -2.06 -0.04 3.60
CA ASN A 241 -0.82 0.35 2.93
C ASN A 241 -1.12 1.12 1.65
N ASN A 242 -2.01 0.61 0.78
CA ASN A 242 -2.40 1.30 -0.45
C ASN A 242 -2.99 2.69 -0.17
N TYR A 243 -3.83 2.81 0.86
CA TYR A 243 -4.37 4.11 1.28
C TYR A 243 -3.27 5.05 1.76
N THR A 244 -2.37 4.57 2.61
CA THR A 244 -1.23 5.35 3.13
C THR A 244 -0.30 5.80 2.01
N ASP A 245 0.07 4.90 1.10
CA ASP A 245 0.92 5.19 -0.07
C ASP A 245 0.26 6.22 -1.00
N SER A 246 -1.05 6.10 -1.22
CA SER A 246 -1.82 7.08 -2.00
C SER A 246 -1.80 8.45 -1.34
N LYS A 247 -2.01 8.53 -0.02
CA LYS A 247 -2.00 9.80 0.72
C LYS A 247 -0.62 10.43 0.78
N ILE A 248 0.43 9.65 0.98
CA ILE A 248 1.82 10.11 0.90
C ILE A 248 2.11 10.68 -0.49
N THR A 249 1.66 10.00 -1.55
CA THR A 249 1.85 10.45 -2.93
C THR A 249 1.13 11.77 -3.18
N GLU A 250 -0.12 11.89 -2.75
CA GLU A 250 -0.92 13.13 -2.86
C GLU A 250 -0.23 14.30 -2.14
N THR A 251 0.13 14.12 -0.87
CA THR A 251 0.82 15.15 -0.08
C THR A 251 2.19 15.51 -0.66
N LYS A 252 2.95 14.53 -1.17
CA LYS A 252 4.24 14.80 -1.83
C LYS A 252 4.05 15.65 -3.09
N ASN A 253 3.03 15.36 -3.89
CA ASN A 253 2.72 16.13 -5.08
C ASN A 253 2.29 17.57 -4.74
N GLU A 254 1.41 17.74 -3.75
CA GLU A 254 1.02 19.07 -3.25
C GLU A 254 2.21 19.86 -2.72
N LEU A 255 3.09 19.23 -1.94
CA LEU A 255 4.29 19.87 -1.42
C LEU A 255 5.23 20.31 -2.53
N ASN A 256 5.45 19.47 -3.55
CA ASN A 256 6.28 19.83 -4.70
C ASN A 256 5.72 21.06 -5.43
N VAL A 257 4.41 21.08 -5.69
CA VAL A 257 3.74 22.24 -6.31
C VAL A 257 3.90 23.51 -5.47
N ASN A 258 3.75 23.41 -4.15
CA ASN A 258 3.92 24.55 -3.25
C ASN A 258 5.37 25.05 -3.21
N ILE A 259 6.36 24.14 -3.19
CA ILE A 259 7.78 24.50 -3.24
C ILE A 259 8.09 25.23 -4.55
N ASP A 260 7.62 24.71 -5.69
CA ASP A 260 7.87 25.33 -7.00
C ASP A 260 7.20 26.71 -7.10
N LYS A 261 5.98 26.85 -6.59
CA LYS A 261 5.29 28.14 -6.50
C LYS A 261 6.04 29.13 -5.62
N SER A 262 6.45 28.75 -4.41
CA SER A 262 7.21 29.62 -3.51
C SER A 262 8.58 30.00 -4.07
N LYS A 263 9.27 29.08 -4.76
CA LYS A 263 10.50 29.39 -5.48
C LYS A 263 10.26 30.44 -6.56
N GLN A 264 9.20 30.27 -7.36
CA GLN A 264 8.87 31.22 -8.42
C GLN A 264 8.51 32.59 -7.85
N GLU A 265 7.73 32.65 -6.77
CA GLU A 265 7.40 33.88 -6.06
C GLU A 265 8.67 34.58 -5.53
N ALA A 266 9.57 33.84 -4.87
CA ALA A 266 10.83 34.39 -4.37
C ALA A 266 11.73 34.93 -5.51
N ILE A 267 11.83 34.21 -6.63
CA ILE A 267 12.56 34.65 -7.82
C ILE A 267 11.94 35.93 -8.38
N ASN A 268 10.61 35.97 -8.53
CA ASN A 268 9.91 37.14 -9.05
C ASN A 268 10.11 38.37 -8.15
N THR A 269 10.02 38.19 -6.82
CA THR A 269 10.28 39.27 -5.85
C THR A 269 11.73 39.77 -5.94
N ALA A 270 12.70 38.86 -6.02
CA ALA A 270 14.12 39.22 -6.14
C ALA A 270 14.42 39.96 -7.45
N ASN A 271 13.86 39.50 -8.57
CA ASN A 271 13.99 40.16 -9.87
C ASN A 271 13.36 41.55 -9.85
N ASN A 272 12.11 41.68 -9.37
CA ASN A 272 11.43 42.98 -9.27
C ASN A 272 12.20 43.97 -8.37
N TYR A 273 12.76 43.51 -7.25
CA TYR A 273 13.60 44.34 -6.39
C TYR A 273 14.88 44.78 -7.10
N THR A 274 15.56 43.85 -7.78
CA THR A 274 16.79 44.10 -8.52
C THR A 274 16.55 45.08 -9.67
N ASP A 275 15.50 44.88 -10.47
CA ASP A 275 15.12 45.76 -11.57
C ASP A 275 14.75 47.17 -11.08
N SER A 276 14.05 47.26 -9.95
CA SER A 276 13.74 48.54 -9.28
C SER A 276 15.01 49.27 -8.85
N LYS A 277 15.96 48.56 -8.21
CA LYS A 277 17.25 49.14 -7.80
C LYS A 277 18.12 49.56 -8.97
N ILE A 278 18.18 48.75 -10.03
CA ILE A 278 18.87 49.11 -11.28
C ILE A 278 18.25 50.39 -11.87
N THR A 279 16.92 50.50 -11.87
CA THR A 279 16.22 51.67 -12.38
C THR A 279 16.52 52.92 -11.53
N GLU A 280 16.49 52.81 -10.21
CA GLU A 280 16.83 53.89 -9.28
C GLU A 280 18.27 54.37 -9.49
N THR A 281 19.24 53.46 -9.50
CA THR A 281 20.65 53.79 -9.75
C THR A 281 20.87 54.38 -11.14
N LYS A 282 20.19 53.88 -12.17
CA LYS A 282 20.26 54.45 -13.53
C LYS A 282 19.73 55.88 -13.55
N ASN A 283 18.62 56.15 -12.87
CA ASN A 283 18.06 57.49 -12.78
C ASN A 283 18.98 58.45 -12.02
N GLU A 284 19.54 58.01 -10.88
CA GLU A 284 20.51 58.80 -10.11
C GLU A 284 21.78 59.10 -10.93
N LEU A 285 22.31 58.10 -11.65
CA LEU A 285 23.45 58.27 -12.54
C LEU A 285 23.14 59.28 -13.66
N ASN A 286 21.96 59.20 -14.29
CA ASN A 286 21.55 60.16 -15.31
C ASN A 286 21.49 61.59 -14.76
N VAL A 287 20.90 61.79 -13.58
CA VAL A 287 20.87 63.10 -12.90
C VAL A 287 22.29 63.61 -12.62
N ASN A 288 23.18 62.75 -12.13
CA ASN A 288 24.57 63.11 -11.87
C ASN A 288 25.34 63.45 -13.16
N ILE A 289 25.14 62.69 -14.24
CA ILE A 289 25.71 62.99 -15.56
C ILE A 289 25.23 64.36 -16.05
N ASP A 290 23.93 64.64 -15.96
CA ASP A 290 23.37 65.91 -16.41
C ASP A 290 23.87 67.09 -15.56
N LYS A 291 23.99 66.90 -14.24
CA LYS A 291 24.59 67.89 -13.33
C LYS A 291 26.06 68.15 -13.69
N SER A 292 26.87 67.11 -13.85
CA SER A 292 28.29 67.25 -14.23
C SER A 292 28.46 67.88 -15.61
N LYS A 293 27.60 67.54 -16.58
CA LYS A 293 27.56 68.23 -17.88
C LYS A 293 27.27 69.71 -17.71
N GLN A 294 26.28 70.07 -16.89
CA GLN A 294 25.92 71.47 -16.65
C GLN A 294 27.06 72.23 -15.94
N GLU A 295 27.70 71.62 -14.95
CA GLU A 295 28.88 72.19 -14.27
C GLU A 295 30.05 72.39 -15.22
N ALA A 296 30.32 71.43 -16.10
CA ALA A 296 31.35 71.54 -17.14
C ALA A 296 31.03 72.66 -18.14
N ILE A 297 29.77 72.76 -18.59
CA ILE A 297 29.29 73.85 -19.46
C ILE A 297 29.46 75.20 -18.76
N ASN A 298 29.02 75.32 -17.51
CA ASN A 298 29.14 76.56 -16.74
C ASN A 298 30.61 76.96 -16.54
N THR A 299 31.49 75.99 -16.25
CA THR A 299 32.94 76.23 -16.11
C THR A 299 33.55 76.70 -17.43
N ALA A 300 33.21 76.04 -18.53
CA ALA A 300 33.68 76.41 -19.87
C ALA A 300 33.18 77.81 -20.28
N ASN A 301 31.91 78.12 -20.00
CA ASN A 301 31.34 79.45 -20.25
C ASN A 301 32.03 80.52 -19.39
N ASN A 302 32.19 80.29 -18.09
CA ASN A 302 32.90 81.24 -17.21
C ASN A 302 34.35 81.47 -17.64
N TYR A 303 35.07 80.41 -18.05
CA TYR A 303 36.41 80.54 -18.60
C TYR A 303 36.42 81.33 -19.91
N THR A 304 35.48 81.04 -20.82
CA THR A 304 35.32 81.75 -22.09
C THR A 304 34.99 83.21 -21.88
N ASP A 305 34.04 83.53 -21.00
CA ASP A 305 33.65 84.90 -20.63
C ASP A 305 34.80 85.66 -19.97
N SER A 306 35.57 84.99 -19.11
CA SER A 306 36.78 85.54 -18.50
C SER A 306 37.84 85.87 -19.56
N LYS A 307 38.10 84.96 -20.51
CA LYS A 307 39.05 85.20 -21.60
C LYS A 307 38.58 86.28 -22.57
N ILE A 308 37.28 86.35 -22.87
CA ILE A 308 36.68 87.44 -23.65
C ILE A 308 36.87 88.77 -22.91
N THR A 309 36.65 88.81 -21.59
CA THR A 309 36.83 90.00 -20.77
C THR A 309 38.29 90.45 -20.71
N GLU A 310 39.22 89.50 -20.54
CA GLU A 310 40.66 89.75 -20.52
C GLU A 310 41.13 90.31 -21.87
N THR A 311 40.71 89.67 -22.98
CA THR A 311 41.00 90.14 -24.36
C THR A 311 40.39 91.51 -24.63
N LYS A 312 39.15 91.76 -24.15
CA LYS A 312 38.49 93.08 -24.26
C LYS A 312 39.25 94.16 -23.48
N ASN A 313 39.75 93.84 -22.29
CA ASN A 313 40.56 94.75 -21.50
C ASN A 313 41.91 95.02 -22.16
N GLU A 314 42.60 94.00 -22.67
CA GLU A 314 43.84 94.15 -23.45
C GLU A 314 43.63 95.00 -24.70
N LEU A 315 42.53 94.77 -25.43
CA LEU A 315 42.16 95.57 -26.59
C LEU A 315 41.89 97.02 -26.21
N ASN A 316 41.17 97.28 -25.11
CA ASN A 316 40.92 98.64 -24.61
C ASN A 316 42.23 99.34 -24.22
N VAL A 317 43.15 98.64 -23.53
CA VAL A 317 44.49 99.17 -23.20
C VAL A 317 45.28 99.49 -24.47
N ASN A 318 45.23 98.63 -25.49
CA ASN A 318 45.90 98.85 -26.77
C ASN A 318 45.27 100.01 -27.57
N ILE A 319 43.95 100.16 -27.52
CA ILE A 319 43.23 101.31 -28.10
C ILE A 319 43.67 102.59 -27.38
N ASP A 320 43.68 102.61 -26.05
CA ASP A 320 44.09 103.77 -25.26
C ASP A 320 45.55 104.13 -25.51
N LYS A 321 46.45 103.14 -25.58
CA LYS A 321 47.87 103.34 -25.91
C LYS A 321 48.03 103.90 -27.32
N SER A 322 47.34 103.35 -28.31
CA SER A 322 47.37 103.86 -29.69
C SER A 322 46.79 105.27 -29.79
N LYS A 323 45.74 105.57 -29.03
CA LYS A 323 45.14 106.90 -28.92
C LYS A 323 46.14 107.89 -28.31
N GLN A 324 46.87 107.48 -27.29
CA GLN A 324 47.90 108.30 -26.65
C GLN A 324 49.13 108.52 -27.54
N GLU A 325 49.57 107.51 -28.28
CA GLU A 325 50.64 107.61 -29.28
C GLU A 325 50.26 108.54 -30.44
N ALA A 326 49.01 108.48 -30.92
CA ALA A 326 48.48 109.40 -31.92
C ALA A 326 48.43 110.84 -31.41
N ILE A 327 47.99 111.06 -30.15
CA ILE A 327 48.00 112.38 -29.50
C ILE A 327 49.44 112.91 -29.37
N ASN A 328 50.39 112.09 -28.91
CA ASN A 328 51.78 112.50 -28.74
C ASN A 328 52.46 112.82 -30.09
N THR A 329 52.18 112.05 -31.13
CA THR A 329 52.69 112.30 -32.49
C THR A 329 52.12 113.60 -33.07
N SER A 330 50.82 113.84 -32.89
CA SER A 330 50.16 115.07 -33.31
C SER A 330 50.68 116.31 -32.58
N ASN A 331 50.91 116.21 -31.27
CA ASN A 331 51.47 117.30 -30.46
C ASN A 331 52.92 117.59 -30.85
N ASN A 332 53.77 116.56 -31.02
CA ASN A 332 55.14 116.75 -31.47
C ASN A 332 55.24 117.35 -32.89
N TYR A 333 54.33 116.97 -33.81
CA TYR A 333 54.25 117.59 -35.13
C TYR A 333 53.82 119.07 -35.05
N THR A 334 52.84 119.38 -34.19
CA THR A 334 52.34 120.75 -33.98
C THR A 334 53.41 121.65 -33.36
N ASP A 335 54.12 121.17 -32.33
CA ASP A 335 55.19 121.90 -31.65
C ASP A 335 56.42 122.12 -32.56
N SER A 336 56.74 121.13 -33.41
CA SER A 336 57.82 121.24 -34.41
C SER A 336 57.49 122.28 -35.49
N LYS A 337 56.24 122.33 -35.98
CA LYS A 337 55.79 123.34 -36.96
C LYS A 337 55.71 124.76 -36.38
N ILE A 338 55.29 124.90 -35.13
CA ILE A 338 55.30 126.20 -34.43
C ILE A 338 56.74 126.70 -34.24
N THR A 339 57.67 125.81 -33.88
CA THR A 339 59.09 126.16 -33.70
C THR A 339 59.77 126.56 -35.02
N ALA A 340 59.48 125.85 -36.12
CA ALA A 340 59.99 126.19 -37.44
C ALA A 340 59.48 127.56 -37.93
N THR A 341 58.19 127.85 -37.74
CA THR A 341 57.57 129.12 -38.17
C THR A 341 58.09 130.31 -37.36
N LYS A 342 58.35 130.11 -36.05
CA LYS A 342 58.96 131.12 -35.18
C LYS A 342 60.39 131.48 -35.59
N ASN A 343 61.19 130.48 -36.01
CA ASN A 343 62.55 130.70 -36.48
C ASN A 343 62.60 131.38 -37.86
N GLU A 344 61.68 131.05 -38.76
CA GLU A 344 61.58 131.66 -40.09
C GLU A 344 61.11 133.13 -40.03
N LEU A 345 60.22 133.46 -39.08
CA LEU A 345 59.76 134.83 -38.84
C LEU A 345 60.88 135.73 -38.28
N ASN A 346 61.68 135.22 -37.34
CA ASN A 346 62.80 135.98 -36.76
C ASN A 346 63.91 136.26 -37.79
N VAL A 347 64.21 135.30 -38.66
CA VAL A 347 65.18 135.49 -39.76
C VAL A 347 64.71 136.55 -40.76
N ASN A 348 63.41 136.61 -41.06
CA ASN A 348 62.86 137.61 -42.00
C ASN A 348 62.79 139.02 -41.43
N ILE A 349 62.58 139.18 -40.12
CA ILE A 349 62.63 140.47 -39.42
C ILE A 349 64.05 141.03 -39.42
N ASP A 350 65.06 140.20 -39.15
CA ASP A 350 66.46 140.62 -39.16
C ASP A 350 66.95 140.98 -40.57
N LYS A 351 66.50 140.23 -41.60
CA LYS A 351 66.85 140.51 -43.00
C LYS A 351 66.25 141.81 -43.54
N SER A 352 65.00 142.14 -43.17
CA SER A 352 64.37 143.42 -43.54
C SER A 352 65.02 144.63 -42.84
N LYS A 353 65.52 144.45 -41.61
CA LYS A 353 66.25 145.51 -40.89
C LYS A 353 67.59 145.83 -41.55
N GLN A 354 68.30 144.81 -42.05
CA GLN A 354 69.59 144.98 -42.74
C GLN A 354 69.44 145.63 -44.13
N GLU A 355 68.36 145.33 -44.87
CA GLU A 355 68.11 145.87 -46.22
C GLU A 355 67.69 147.36 -46.21
N ALA A 356 66.96 147.81 -45.18
CA ALA A 356 66.61 149.22 -45.00
C ALA A 356 67.83 150.11 -44.65
N ILE A 357 68.82 149.57 -43.94
CA ILE A 357 70.06 150.28 -43.56
C ILE A 357 71.01 150.41 -44.77
N ASN A 358 71.09 149.38 -45.62
CA ASN A 358 71.99 149.38 -46.79
C ASN A 358 71.52 150.25 -47.97
N SER A 359 70.21 150.47 -48.12
CA SER A 359 69.68 151.39 -49.16
C SER A 359 69.85 152.86 -48.79
N SER A 360 69.81 153.21 -47.49
CA SER A 360 69.95 154.60 -47.06
C SER A 360 71.39 155.12 -47.12
N ASN A 361 72.38 154.25 -46.87
CA ASN A 361 73.79 154.63 -46.93
C ASN A 361 74.31 154.76 -48.37
N ASN A 362 73.81 153.94 -49.32
CA ASN A 362 74.21 154.02 -50.73
C ASN A 362 73.73 155.30 -51.45
N TYR A 363 72.62 155.92 -51.03
CA TYR A 363 72.16 157.18 -51.61
C TYR A 363 73.01 158.38 -51.18
N THR A 364 73.55 158.35 -49.95
CA THR A 364 74.36 159.44 -49.39
C THR A 364 75.77 159.48 -50.00
N ASP A 365 76.37 158.32 -50.27
CA ASP A 365 77.73 158.23 -50.84
C ASP A 365 77.80 158.53 -52.35
N ASN A 366 76.74 158.25 -53.11
CA ASN A 366 76.76 158.47 -54.57
C ASN A 366 76.72 159.96 -54.96
N LYS A 367 76.07 160.81 -54.16
CA LYS A 367 76.02 162.27 -54.40
C LYS A 367 77.34 162.98 -54.07
N PHE A 368 78.16 162.45 -53.17
CA PHE A 368 79.47 163.01 -52.82
C PHE A 368 80.52 162.75 -53.91
N GLN A 369 80.48 161.58 -54.56
CA GLN A 369 81.46 161.19 -55.59
C GLN A 369 81.29 161.87 -56.95
N GLN A 370 80.09 162.35 -57.31
CA GLN A 370 79.91 163.13 -58.54
C GLN A 370 80.50 164.56 -58.46
N GLY A 371 80.81 165.05 -57.25
CA GLY A 371 81.48 166.35 -57.04
C GLY A 371 82.99 166.32 -57.29
N ILE A 372 83.63 165.15 -57.25
CA ILE A 372 85.09 165.04 -57.34
C ILE A 372 85.53 164.76 -58.79
N SER A 373 84.74 164.02 -59.57
CA SER A 373 85.13 163.60 -60.93
C SER A 373 85.09 164.69 -62.02
N TYR A 374 84.53 165.89 -61.76
CA TYR A 374 84.58 167.00 -62.73
C TYR A 374 85.86 167.84 -62.62
N THR A 375 86.49 167.85 -61.44
CA THR A 375 87.67 168.68 -61.15
C THR A 375 88.95 168.10 -61.80
N ASP A 376 89.04 166.77 -61.92
CA ASP A 376 90.25 166.11 -62.44
C ASP A 376 90.33 166.07 -63.98
N LYS A 377 89.19 166.13 -64.70
CA LYS A 377 89.17 165.85 -66.15
C LYS A 377 89.57 167.02 -67.08
N LYS A 378 89.81 168.24 -66.57
CA LYS A 378 90.24 169.41 -67.39
C LYS A 378 91.56 170.05 -66.96
N TYR A 379 92.07 169.73 -65.78
CA TYR A 379 93.47 169.94 -65.40
C TYR A 379 94.41 169.23 -66.40
N GLU A 380 93.98 168.09 -66.96
CA GLU A 380 94.75 167.24 -67.87
C GLU A 380 94.83 167.73 -69.33
N GLN A 381 93.95 168.64 -69.77
CA GLN A 381 94.06 169.26 -71.11
C GLN A 381 95.04 170.44 -71.16
N SER A 382 95.53 170.91 -70.01
CA SER A 382 96.55 171.95 -69.92
C SER A 382 97.98 171.45 -70.20
N ILE A 383 98.19 170.13 -70.20
CA ILE A 383 99.53 169.53 -70.29
C ILE A 383 99.83 169.00 -71.71
N GLN A 384 98.84 168.74 -72.56
CA GLN A 384 99.06 168.09 -73.87
C GLN A 384 99.28 168.99 -75.11
N TYR A 385 99.37 170.33 -75.03
CA TYR A 385 99.81 171.13 -76.20
C TYR A 385 100.89 172.20 -75.94
N ALA A 386 101.37 172.32 -74.70
CA ALA A 386 102.66 172.95 -74.44
C ALA A 386 103.84 172.12 -75.01
N GLN A 387 103.63 170.82 -75.29
CA GLN A 387 104.57 169.96 -76.02
C GLN A 387 104.55 170.16 -77.56
N GLY A 388 103.60 170.92 -78.11
CA GLY A 388 103.60 171.30 -79.55
C GLY A 388 104.47 172.52 -79.89
N ALA A 389 105.02 173.21 -78.90
CA ALA A 389 105.88 174.38 -79.08
C ALA A 389 107.34 174.02 -79.46
N ALA A 390 107.78 172.76 -79.31
CA ALA A 390 109.18 172.37 -79.50
C ALA A 390 109.48 171.83 -80.92
N ASP A 391 108.59 171.04 -81.52
CA ASP A 391 108.92 170.28 -82.74
C ASP A 391 108.91 171.09 -84.05
N LYS A 392 108.42 172.35 -84.07
CA LYS A 392 108.42 173.19 -85.29
C LYS A 392 109.36 174.40 -85.26
N ALA A 393 110.04 174.61 -84.14
CA ALA A 393 111.28 175.37 -84.08
C ALA A 393 112.47 174.56 -84.63
N GLU A 394 112.41 173.22 -84.57
CA GLU A 394 113.43 172.30 -85.08
C GLU A 394 113.19 171.87 -86.53
N GLN A 395 111.95 172.02 -87.03
CA GLN A 395 111.67 171.97 -88.46
C GLN A 395 111.86 173.34 -89.13
N ASN A 396 113.09 173.83 -89.03
CA ASN A 396 113.88 174.02 -90.23
C ASN A 396 113.55 175.25 -91.10
N ALA A 397 114.16 176.41 -90.82
CA ALA A 397 115.61 176.59 -90.58
C ALA A 397 116.51 175.87 -91.61
N ASN A 398 116.21 174.61 -92.02
CA ASN A 398 116.75 174.01 -93.25
C ASN A 398 116.16 174.59 -94.55
N ASN A 399 115.01 175.30 -94.57
CA ASN A 399 114.51 175.92 -95.83
C ASN A 399 114.88 177.40 -96.05
N TYR A 400 115.49 178.07 -95.07
CA TYR A 400 116.22 179.32 -95.31
C TYR A 400 117.49 179.07 -96.15
N THR A 401 117.99 177.83 -96.17
CA THR A 401 119.30 177.46 -96.73
C THR A 401 119.23 176.86 -98.15
N ASP A 402 118.15 176.15 -98.52
CA ASP A 402 118.09 175.49 -99.84
C ASP A 402 117.68 176.39 -101.04
N ASN A 403 116.79 177.39 -100.92
CA ASN A 403 116.42 178.24 -102.10
C ASN A 403 117.01 179.65 -102.13
N ARG A 404 117.75 180.04 -101.09
CA ARG A 404 118.84 181.01 -101.31
C ARG A 404 119.91 180.37 -102.21
N PHE A 405 120.10 179.03 -102.25
CA PHE A 405 121.08 178.24 -103.05
C PHE A 405 120.59 177.74 -104.44
N ASN A 406 119.30 177.88 -104.76
CA ASN A 406 118.85 178.26 -106.12
C ASN A 406 118.81 179.78 -106.31
N GLN A 407 119.65 180.49 -105.55
CA GLN A 407 120.71 181.31 -106.15
C GLN A 407 120.62 181.33 -107.67
N LEU A 408 120.74 182.53 -108.20
CA LEU A 408 122.02 183.03 -108.71
C LEU A 408 122.82 182.14 -109.69
N SER A 409 122.68 180.82 -109.67
CA SER A 409 122.99 179.90 -110.75
C SER A 409 122.29 180.25 -112.08
N ASN A 410 121.35 181.23 -112.15
CA ASN A 410 120.91 181.88 -113.41
C ASN A 410 120.26 183.31 -113.24
N GLN A 411 120.81 184.34 -112.58
CA GLN A 411 122.20 184.76 -112.79
C GLN A 411 122.38 185.41 -114.17
N SER A 412 123.06 184.67 -115.03
CA SER A 412 124.19 185.30 -115.67
C SER A 412 124.39 184.81 -117.10
N ASN A 413 123.35 184.23 -117.71
CA ASN A 413 123.29 184.02 -119.15
C ASN A 413 122.12 184.83 -119.72
N GLN A 414 122.18 186.17 -119.70
CA GLN A 414 122.70 186.88 -120.88
C GLN A 414 121.80 186.59 -122.10
N ARG A 415 121.12 187.60 -122.66
CA ARG A 415 121.76 188.40 -123.73
C ARG A 415 122.66 187.51 -124.60
N PHE A 416 122.23 187.19 -125.82
CA PHE A 416 122.98 186.41 -126.82
C PHE A 416 123.09 184.92 -126.47
N GLU A 417 122.61 184.00 -127.28
CA GLU A 417 122.34 184.04 -128.72
C GLU A 417 120.84 184.30 -128.98
N GLN A 418 120.34 185.19 -129.84
CA GLN A 418 120.84 186.13 -130.85
C GLN A 418 119.73 187.18 -131.03
#